data_AF-A0A2T5BWZ7-F1
#
_entry.id   AF-A0A2T5BWZ7-F1
#
_cell.length_a   1.000
_cell.length_b   1.000
_cell.length_c   1.000
_cell.angle_alpha   90.00
_cell.angle_beta   90.00
_cell.angle_gamma   90.00
#
_symmetry.space_group_name_H-M   'P 1'
#
loop_
_entity.id
_entity.type
_entity.pdbx_description
1 polymer ?
#
loop_
_entity_poly.entity_id
_entity_poly.type
_entity_poly.pdbx_seq_one_letter_code
_entity_poly.pdbx_strand_id
1 'polypeptide(L)'
;MKEYLDSRALFKLLWAWKIHLALLGGAVMLLAVLFSSSLFITPLYKSQARLYPVNARAFSEESESEQMLEVIGSSDLKRKMIETFSLVERYKIDSQSRAVHAKVLKAYDKHVTCVKTRYETVEISILDRDPKMACAMVDSLMSFYNAKMLAMHREKYQGQLAAFQQDMSRKQADIDSLDSRLSAYRQRYGLLDYQSQTEQLTLGYAEALARGASRASVDELKKRLDLLAERGGTFRQMQARMTELLQQREQIGRQLEEILSQINRRENFSVLVEAPFPADKKSYPTRWLIVLASLLSAEFLAVLLILLMDSSNQVKS
;
A
#
# COMPACT_ATOMS: atom_id res chain seq x y z
N MET A 1 15.49 41.26 -44.29
CA MET A 1 15.23 40.08 -43.42
C MET A 1 14.92 38.79 -44.21
N LYS A 2 14.26 38.83 -45.38
CA LYS A 2 13.93 37.61 -46.17
C LYS A 2 15.11 36.91 -46.87
N GLU A 3 16.23 37.58 -47.16
CA GLU A 3 17.41 36.96 -47.80
C GLU A 3 18.29 36.14 -46.83
N TYR A 4 18.23 36.40 -45.53
CA TYR A 4 19.12 35.77 -44.53
C TYR A 4 18.77 34.32 -44.20
N LEU A 5 17.60 33.84 -44.64
CA LEU A 5 17.15 32.47 -44.49
C LEU A 5 17.14 31.70 -45.83
N ASP A 6 17.72 32.28 -46.89
CA ASP A 6 17.92 31.51 -48.12
C ASP A 6 18.94 30.39 -47.84
N SER A 7 18.48 29.14 -48.01
CA SER A 7 19.27 27.91 -47.81
C SER A 7 20.65 27.96 -48.47
N ARG A 8 20.77 28.65 -49.61
CA ARG A 8 22.02 28.81 -50.36
C ARG A 8 22.98 29.81 -49.71
N ALA A 9 22.47 30.89 -49.13
CA ALA A 9 23.26 31.90 -48.43
C ALA A 9 23.80 31.34 -47.10
N LEU A 10 22.94 30.64 -46.35
CA LEU A 10 23.33 29.93 -45.13
C LEU A 10 24.44 28.92 -45.39
N PHE A 11 24.31 28.10 -46.45
CA PHE A 11 25.33 27.12 -46.80
C PHE A 11 26.68 27.76 -47.13
N LYS A 12 26.69 28.85 -47.91
CA LYS A 12 27.94 29.58 -48.24
C LYS A 12 28.60 30.16 -46.99
N LEU A 13 27.82 30.74 -46.08
CA LEU A 13 28.30 31.29 -44.83
C LEU A 13 28.92 30.19 -43.95
N LEU A 14 28.23 29.08 -43.75
CA LEU A 14 28.76 27.93 -43.00
C LEU A 14 30.04 27.37 -43.63
N TRP A 15 30.09 27.29 -44.96
CA TRP A 15 31.27 26.81 -45.68
C TRP A 15 32.48 27.75 -45.55
N ALA A 16 32.25 29.07 -45.50
CA ALA A 16 33.31 30.05 -45.25
C ALA A 16 33.93 29.89 -43.86
N TRP A 17 33.11 29.56 -42.86
CA TRP A 17 33.54 29.39 -41.47
C TRP A 17 33.89 27.95 -41.07
N LYS A 18 33.90 27.00 -42.01
CA LYS A 18 34.05 25.56 -41.73
C LYS A 18 35.26 25.18 -40.88
N ILE A 19 36.39 25.88 -41.01
CA ILE A 19 37.60 25.60 -40.21
C ILE A 19 37.39 26.03 -38.76
N HIS A 20 36.79 27.20 -38.53
CA HIS A 20 36.50 27.72 -37.19
C HIS A 20 35.47 26.84 -36.48
N LEU A 21 34.42 26.42 -37.20
CA LEU A 21 33.42 25.47 -36.69
C LEU A 21 34.06 24.13 -36.38
N ALA A 22 34.87 23.56 -37.28
CA ALA A 22 35.57 22.30 -37.02
C ALA A 22 36.53 22.37 -35.82
N LEU A 23 37.28 23.47 -35.67
CA LEU A 23 38.16 23.69 -34.51
C LEU A 23 37.36 23.81 -33.21
N LEU A 24 36.26 24.56 -33.23
CA LEU A 24 35.36 24.70 -32.09
C LEU A 24 34.76 23.35 -31.70
N GLY A 25 34.21 22.61 -32.66
CA GLY A 25 33.63 21.28 -32.44
C GLY A 25 34.64 20.29 -31.88
N GLY A 26 35.87 20.29 -32.41
CA GLY A 26 36.98 19.48 -31.88
C GLY A 26 37.33 19.86 -30.43
N ALA A 27 37.43 21.16 -30.12
CA ALA A 27 37.71 21.63 -28.77
C ALA A 27 36.58 21.27 -27.78
N VAL A 28 35.33 21.48 -28.17
CA VAL A 28 34.14 21.14 -27.37
C VAL A 28 34.07 19.64 -27.10
N MET A 29 34.37 18.81 -28.10
CA MET A 29 34.41 17.36 -27.94
C MET A 29 35.47 16.94 -26.91
N LEU A 30 36.69 17.47 -27.01
CA LEU A 30 37.77 17.17 -26.07
C LEU A 30 37.41 17.59 -24.63
N LEU A 31 36.87 18.80 -24.47
CA LEU A 31 36.42 19.29 -23.17
C LEU A 31 35.26 18.46 -22.62
N ALA A 32 34.27 18.09 -23.44
CA ALA A 32 33.15 17.26 -23.01
C ALA A 32 33.60 15.86 -22.58
N VAL A 33 34.57 15.25 -23.27
CA VAL A 33 35.17 13.97 -22.85
C VAL A 33 35.92 14.13 -21.52
N LEU A 34 36.69 15.20 -21.35
CA LEU A 34 37.42 15.49 -20.12
C LEU A 34 36.48 15.71 -18.92
N PHE A 35 35.49 16.60 -19.06
CA PHE A 35 34.55 16.94 -18.00
C PHE A 35 33.52 15.83 -17.71
N SER A 36 33.32 14.87 -18.62
CA SER A 36 32.50 13.67 -18.37
C SER A 36 33.30 12.44 -17.89
N SER A 37 34.60 12.62 -17.65
CA SER A 37 35.46 11.61 -17.06
C SER A 37 35.17 11.43 -15.56
N SER A 38 35.70 10.34 -14.98
CA SER A 38 35.57 10.05 -13.55
C SER A 38 36.27 11.06 -12.64
N LEU A 39 37.10 11.95 -13.19
CA LEU A 39 37.76 13.02 -12.45
C LEU A 39 36.76 14.10 -12.01
N PHE A 40 35.72 14.35 -12.81
CA PHE A 40 34.73 15.40 -12.55
C PHE A 40 33.36 14.84 -12.17
N ILE A 41 32.93 13.75 -12.84
CA ILE A 41 31.62 13.15 -12.61
C ILE A 41 31.83 11.74 -12.06
N THR A 42 31.41 11.53 -10.81
CA THR A 42 31.45 10.20 -10.18
C THR A 42 30.56 9.24 -10.98
N PRO A 43 31.09 8.09 -11.43
CA PRO A 43 30.28 7.10 -12.11
C PRO A 43 29.26 6.49 -11.15
N LEU A 44 28.03 6.31 -11.62
CA LEU A 44 26.96 5.64 -10.85
C LEU A 44 26.52 4.37 -11.56
N TYR A 45 26.23 3.35 -10.76
CA TYR A 45 25.77 2.03 -11.14
C TYR A 45 24.32 1.88 -10.72
N LYS A 46 23.46 1.43 -11.65
CA LYS A 46 22.03 1.18 -11.40
C LYS A 46 21.84 -0.27 -10.97
N SER A 47 21.14 -0.50 -9.87
CA SER A 47 20.48 -1.78 -9.59
C SER A 47 18.97 -1.59 -9.63
N GLN A 48 18.24 -2.63 -10.02
CA GLN A 48 16.79 -2.55 -10.15
C GLN A 48 16.12 -3.87 -9.77
N ALA A 49 14.91 -3.79 -9.24
CA ALA A 49 14.05 -4.94 -8.99
C ALA A 49 12.64 -4.67 -9.50
N ARG A 50 11.93 -5.73 -9.86
CA ARG A 50 10.50 -5.67 -10.22
C ARG A 50 9.71 -6.58 -9.32
N LEU A 51 8.59 -6.07 -8.83
CA LEU A 51 7.77 -6.77 -7.86
C LEU A 51 6.28 -6.52 -8.08
N TYR A 52 5.48 -7.55 -7.81
CA TYR A 52 4.04 -7.45 -7.73
C TYR A 52 3.63 -7.16 -6.28
N PRO A 53 2.70 -6.23 -6.03
CA PRO A 53 1.99 -6.20 -4.76
C PRO A 53 1.16 -7.49 -4.62
N VAL A 54 1.16 -8.06 -3.43
CA VAL A 54 0.30 -9.20 -3.07
C VAL A 54 -0.19 -9.05 -1.65
N ASN A 55 -1.27 -9.74 -1.28
CA ASN A 55 -1.83 -9.74 0.07
C ASN A 55 -2.21 -8.34 0.61
N ALA A 56 -2.18 -7.32 -0.24
CA ALA A 56 -2.56 -5.96 0.06
C ALA A 56 -3.93 -5.72 -0.59
N ARG A 57 -4.98 -5.56 0.21
CA ARG A 57 -6.21 -4.96 -0.31
C ARG A 57 -6.04 -3.45 -0.31
N ALA A 58 -6.36 -2.80 -1.42
CA ALA A 58 -6.40 -1.35 -1.53
C ALA A 58 -7.18 -0.74 -0.35
N PHE A 59 -6.63 0.32 0.24
CA PHE A 59 -7.33 1.03 1.32
C PHE A 59 -8.47 1.89 0.78
N SER A 60 -8.43 2.25 -0.51
CA SER A 60 -9.38 3.11 -1.20
C SER A 60 -9.55 2.66 -2.66
N GLU A 61 -9.80 3.59 -3.58
CA GLU A 61 -10.04 3.33 -5.00
C GLU A 61 -8.76 3.15 -5.84
N GLU A 62 -7.58 3.36 -5.23
CA GLU A 62 -6.27 3.18 -5.89
C GLU A 62 -5.97 1.72 -6.24
N SER A 63 -5.09 1.50 -7.23
CA SER A 63 -4.58 0.16 -7.49
C SER A 63 -3.58 -0.29 -6.41
N GLU A 64 -3.40 -1.60 -6.23
CA GLU A 64 -2.46 -2.15 -5.24
C GLU A 64 -1.00 -1.67 -5.49
N SER A 65 -0.66 -1.41 -6.76
CA SER A 65 0.66 -0.91 -7.14
C SER A 65 0.81 0.59 -6.88
N GLU A 66 -0.26 1.37 -6.99
CA GLU A 66 -0.30 2.78 -6.57
C GLU A 66 -0.17 2.90 -5.05
N GLN A 67 -0.91 2.09 -4.31
CA GLN A 67 -0.79 1.98 -2.85
C GLN A 67 0.65 1.62 -2.44
N MET A 68 1.27 0.69 -3.16
CA MET A 68 2.67 0.32 -2.92
C MET A 68 3.62 1.48 -3.18
N LEU A 69 3.43 2.25 -4.25
CA LEU A 69 4.23 3.46 -4.52
C LEU A 69 4.07 4.51 -3.41
N GLU A 70 2.84 4.72 -2.92
CA GLU A 70 2.56 5.65 -1.82
C GLU A 70 3.31 5.22 -0.55
N VAL A 71 3.23 3.94 -0.19
CA VAL A 71 3.93 3.40 0.98
C VAL A 71 5.45 3.51 0.81
N ILE A 72 6.01 3.09 -0.34
CA ILE A 72 7.44 3.21 -0.66
C ILE A 72 7.91 4.67 -0.61
N GLY A 73 7.08 5.59 -1.09
CA GLY A 73 7.33 7.04 -1.09
C GLY A 73 7.21 7.71 0.28
N SER A 74 6.70 6.99 1.30
CA SER A 74 6.48 7.56 2.63
C SER A 74 7.76 8.02 3.32
N SER A 75 7.64 9.10 4.10
CA SER A 75 8.76 9.70 4.83
C SER A 75 9.47 8.72 5.77
N ASP A 76 8.75 7.75 6.34
CA ASP A 76 9.34 6.76 7.26
C ASP A 76 10.28 5.81 6.53
N LEU A 77 9.90 5.32 5.35
CA LEU A 77 10.76 4.43 4.56
C LEU A 77 11.97 5.18 4.02
N LYS A 78 11.78 6.41 3.52
CA LYS A 78 12.89 7.27 3.10
C LYS A 78 13.86 7.50 4.26
N ARG A 79 13.37 7.85 5.44
CA ARG A 79 14.19 8.05 6.65
C ARG A 79 14.93 6.79 7.04
N LYS A 80 14.25 5.64 7.08
CA LYS A 80 14.86 4.34 7.39
C LYS A 80 15.97 3.97 6.42
N MET A 81 15.79 4.24 5.13
CA MET A 81 16.85 4.07 4.12
C MET A 81 18.03 5.03 4.36
N ILE A 82 17.74 6.30 4.64
CA ILE A 82 18.77 7.32 4.94
C ILE A 82 19.63 6.91 6.14
N GLU A 83 19.01 6.42 7.21
CA GLU A 83 19.68 5.97 8.43
C GLU A 83 20.46 4.67 8.19
N THR A 84 19.81 3.64 7.61
CA THR A 84 20.43 2.32 7.38
C THR A 84 21.70 2.41 6.54
N PHE A 85 21.68 3.25 5.50
CA PHE A 85 22.81 3.39 4.56
C PHE A 85 23.69 4.61 4.84
N SER A 86 23.47 5.30 5.96
CA SER A 86 24.22 6.50 6.35
C SER A 86 24.34 7.51 5.19
N LEU A 87 23.21 7.80 4.54
CA LEU A 87 23.18 8.53 3.27
C LEU A 87 23.68 9.97 3.39
N VAL A 88 23.62 10.57 4.58
CA VAL A 88 24.20 11.90 4.86
C VAL A 88 25.69 11.90 4.55
N GLU A 89 26.44 10.94 5.10
CA GLU A 89 27.88 10.81 4.91
C GLU A 89 28.21 10.35 3.49
N ARG A 90 27.47 9.34 3.01
CA ARG A 90 27.68 8.75 1.68
C ARG A 90 27.49 9.77 0.55
N TYR A 91 26.54 10.69 0.69
CA TYR A 91 26.30 11.79 -0.25
C TYR A 91 27.07 13.06 0.10
N LYS A 92 27.99 13.01 1.09
CA LYS A 92 28.84 14.14 1.52
C LYS A 92 28.03 15.39 1.87
N ILE A 93 26.91 15.18 2.56
CA ILE A 93 26.04 16.26 3.01
C ILE A 93 26.56 16.76 4.36
N ASP A 94 26.80 18.06 4.44
CA ASP A 94 27.20 18.71 5.69
C ASP A 94 26.13 18.51 6.77
N SER A 95 26.50 17.74 7.80
CA SER A 95 25.66 17.38 8.94
C SER A 95 25.35 18.56 9.86
N GLN A 96 26.12 19.65 9.78
CA GLN A 96 25.90 20.86 10.58
C GLN A 96 24.97 21.87 9.89
N SER A 97 24.61 21.62 8.62
CA SER A 97 23.81 22.59 7.87
C SER A 97 22.35 22.62 8.35
N ARG A 98 21.76 23.82 8.49
CA ARG A 98 20.35 23.98 8.94
C ARG A 98 19.31 23.18 8.11
N ALA A 99 19.67 22.78 6.89
CA ALA A 99 18.80 22.06 5.95
C ALA A 99 19.25 20.62 5.65
N VAL A 100 19.97 19.94 6.55
CA VAL A 100 20.47 18.56 6.32
C VAL A 100 19.36 17.63 5.81
N HIS A 101 18.22 17.58 6.51
CA HIS A 101 17.12 16.68 6.17
C HIS A 101 16.56 16.91 4.77
N ALA A 102 16.33 18.16 4.39
CA ALA A 102 15.85 18.50 3.05
C ALA A 102 16.90 18.15 1.97
N LYS A 103 18.19 18.40 2.24
CA LYS A 103 19.28 18.06 1.32
C LYS A 103 19.40 16.56 1.10
N VAL A 104 19.33 15.75 2.17
CA VAL A 104 19.47 14.29 2.04
C VAL A 104 18.25 13.65 1.41
N LEU A 105 17.03 14.14 1.68
CA LEU A 105 15.84 13.70 0.97
C LEU A 105 15.91 14.03 -0.52
N LYS A 106 16.32 15.26 -0.87
CA LYS A 106 16.52 15.64 -2.27
C LYS A 106 17.62 14.82 -2.96
N ALA A 107 18.67 14.44 -2.24
CA ALA A 107 19.69 13.54 -2.76
C ALA A 107 19.14 12.13 -2.95
N TYR A 108 18.38 11.61 -1.99
CA TYR A 108 17.69 10.31 -2.07
C TYR A 108 16.77 10.25 -3.29
N ASP A 109 15.90 11.24 -3.48
CA ASP A 109 14.93 11.29 -4.59
C ASP A 109 15.59 11.38 -5.98
N LYS A 110 16.86 11.81 -6.06
CA LYS A 110 17.65 11.77 -7.30
C LYS A 110 18.23 10.39 -7.61
N HIS A 111 18.45 9.57 -6.59
CA HIS A 111 19.11 8.27 -6.73
C HIS A 111 18.12 7.11 -6.69
N VAL A 112 16.96 7.29 -6.06
CA VAL A 112 15.92 6.27 -5.91
C VAL A 112 14.71 6.65 -6.76
N THR A 113 14.33 5.74 -7.65
CA THR A 113 13.16 5.89 -8.52
C THR A 113 12.29 4.65 -8.36
N CYS A 114 11.01 4.86 -8.10
CA CYS A 114 10.01 3.79 -8.01
C CYS A 114 8.86 4.15 -8.95
N VAL A 115 8.56 3.29 -9.90
CA VAL A 115 7.54 3.55 -10.93
C VAL A 115 6.66 2.34 -11.16
N LYS A 116 5.37 2.59 -11.37
CA LYS A 116 4.42 1.58 -11.84
C LYS A 116 4.71 1.28 -13.31
N THR A 117 4.82 0.00 -13.66
CA THR A 117 4.91 -0.44 -15.05
C THR A 117 3.52 -0.66 -15.65
N ARG A 118 3.44 -0.85 -16.96
CA ARG A 118 2.18 -1.20 -17.66
C ARG A 118 1.55 -2.53 -17.23
N TYR A 119 2.24 -3.33 -16.42
CA TYR A 119 1.82 -4.66 -15.98
C TYR A 119 1.44 -4.70 -14.49
N GLU A 120 1.18 -3.54 -13.87
CA GLU A 120 0.88 -3.38 -12.42
C GLU A 120 2.00 -3.89 -11.49
N THR A 121 3.20 -4.11 -12.03
CA THR A 121 4.41 -4.26 -11.20
C THR A 121 4.97 -2.89 -10.85
N VAL A 122 5.68 -2.83 -9.73
CA VAL A 122 6.51 -1.68 -9.37
C VAL A 122 7.97 -2.00 -9.70
N GLU A 123 8.61 -1.13 -10.49
CA GLU A 123 10.05 -1.15 -10.72
C GLU A 123 10.72 -0.21 -9.73
N ILE A 124 11.57 -0.77 -8.87
CA ILE A 124 12.46 -0.02 -7.98
C ILE A 124 13.82 0.07 -8.66
N SER A 125 14.38 1.27 -8.77
CA SER A 125 15.67 1.54 -9.38
C SER A 125 16.50 2.45 -8.49
N ILE A 126 17.72 2.03 -8.14
CA ILE A 126 18.62 2.80 -7.28
C ILE A 126 19.99 2.97 -7.93
N LEU A 127 20.52 4.18 -7.88
CA LEU A 127 21.85 4.56 -8.33
C LEU A 127 22.81 4.73 -7.14
N ASP A 128 23.96 4.07 -7.15
CA ASP A 128 25.06 4.34 -6.22
C ASP A 128 26.42 4.26 -6.95
N ARG A 129 27.46 4.85 -6.36
CA ARG A 129 28.85 4.73 -6.85
C ARG A 129 29.41 3.32 -6.70
N ASP A 130 28.89 2.56 -5.75
CA ASP A 130 29.21 1.14 -5.53
C ASP A 130 28.05 0.26 -6.02
N PRO A 131 28.26 -0.62 -7.01
CA PRO A 131 27.20 -1.48 -7.54
C PRO A 131 26.63 -2.44 -6.49
N LYS A 132 27.42 -2.89 -5.51
CA LYS A 132 26.93 -3.75 -4.43
C LYS A 132 26.02 -2.97 -3.49
N MET A 133 26.35 -1.71 -3.23
CA MET A 133 25.53 -0.82 -2.41
C MET A 133 24.19 -0.53 -3.08
N ALA A 134 24.18 -0.25 -4.39
CA ALA A 134 22.94 -0.05 -5.15
C ALA A 134 22.02 -1.28 -5.02
N CYS A 135 22.57 -2.49 -5.18
CA CYS A 135 21.83 -3.75 -5.01
C CYS A 135 21.26 -3.89 -3.59
N ALA A 136 22.12 -3.72 -2.56
CA ALA A 136 21.71 -3.84 -1.16
C ALA A 136 20.62 -2.82 -0.77
N MET A 137 20.66 -1.61 -1.34
CA MET A 137 19.63 -0.60 -1.14
C MET A 137 18.28 -1.03 -1.74
N VAL A 138 18.27 -1.65 -2.92
CA VAL A 138 17.03 -2.17 -3.52
C VAL A 138 16.45 -3.28 -2.66
N ASP A 139 17.28 -4.27 -2.29
CA ASP A 139 16.87 -5.38 -1.42
C ASP A 139 16.31 -4.91 -0.07
N SER A 140 16.96 -3.90 0.52
CA SER A 140 16.54 -3.36 1.81
C SER A 140 15.25 -2.56 1.71
N LEU A 141 15.05 -1.77 0.65
CA LEU A 141 13.81 -1.04 0.43
C LEU A 141 12.62 -1.99 0.29
N MET A 142 12.79 -3.10 -0.43
CA MET A 142 11.79 -4.17 -0.54
C MET A 142 11.47 -4.80 0.81
N SER A 143 12.50 -5.12 1.59
CA SER A 143 12.35 -5.69 2.93
C SER A 143 11.65 -4.72 3.88
N PHE A 144 11.97 -3.43 3.80
CA PHE A 144 11.34 -2.41 4.62
C PHE A 144 9.89 -2.17 4.22
N TYR A 145 9.57 -2.20 2.93
CA TYR A 145 8.19 -2.16 2.45
C TYR A 145 7.37 -3.32 3.03
N ASN A 146 7.84 -4.56 2.89
CA ASN A 146 7.15 -5.74 3.43
C ASN A 146 6.92 -5.63 4.94
N ALA A 147 7.94 -5.20 5.69
CA ALA A 147 7.83 -5.00 7.12
C ALA A 147 6.84 -3.89 7.49
N LYS A 148 6.84 -2.77 6.77
CA LYS A 148 5.90 -1.66 6.99
C LYS A 148 4.47 -2.08 6.70
N MET A 149 4.23 -2.77 5.58
CA MET A 149 2.90 -3.29 5.24
C MET A 149 2.40 -4.29 6.28
N LEU A 150 3.25 -5.19 6.76
CA LEU A 150 2.89 -6.13 7.82
C LEU A 150 2.52 -5.42 9.13
N ALA A 151 3.25 -4.35 9.49
CA ALA A 151 2.93 -3.55 10.66
C ALA A 151 1.58 -2.84 10.52
N MET A 152 1.35 -2.17 9.39
CA MET A 152 0.07 -1.48 9.11
C MET A 152 -1.11 -2.46 9.06
N HIS A 153 -0.91 -3.64 8.48
CA HIS A 153 -1.92 -4.70 8.46
C HIS A 153 -2.28 -5.13 9.89
N ARG A 154 -1.28 -5.44 10.73
CA ARG A 154 -1.51 -5.83 12.13
C ARG A 154 -2.23 -4.74 12.93
N GLU A 155 -1.81 -3.48 12.78
CA GLU A 155 -2.42 -2.35 13.46
C GLU A 155 -3.93 -2.23 13.10
N LYS A 156 -4.26 -2.33 11.80
CA LYS A 156 -5.65 -2.32 11.33
C LYS A 156 -6.49 -3.41 11.99
N TYR A 157 -6.00 -4.65 12.03
CA TYR A 157 -6.76 -5.78 12.59
C TYR A 157 -6.77 -5.81 14.12
N GLN A 158 -5.75 -5.27 14.79
CA GLN A 158 -5.76 -5.08 16.24
C GLN A 158 -6.88 -4.13 16.67
N GLY A 159 -7.11 -3.05 15.93
CA GLY A 159 -8.25 -2.16 16.18
C GLY A 159 -9.60 -2.87 16.07
N GLN A 160 -9.75 -3.77 15.08
CA GLN A 160 -10.97 -4.57 14.92
C GLN A 160 -11.14 -5.62 16.02
N LEU A 161 -10.06 -6.27 16.45
CA LEU A 161 -10.09 -7.31 17.48
C LEU A 161 -10.75 -6.80 18.78
N ALA A 162 -10.37 -5.59 19.23
CA ALA A 162 -10.92 -5.00 20.44
C ALA A 162 -12.45 -4.77 20.33
N ALA A 163 -12.93 -4.34 19.16
CA ALA A 163 -14.35 -4.13 18.92
C ALA A 163 -15.13 -5.46 18.99
N PHE A 164 -14.67 -6.50 18.30
CA PHE A 164 -15.33 -7.81 18.31
C PHE A 164 -15.28 -8.51 19.68
N GLN A 165 -14.19 -8.34 20.44
CA GLN A 165 -14.11 -8.82 21.82
C GLN A 165 -15.16 -8.14 22.71
N GLN A 166 -15.35 -6.83 22.54
CA GLN A 166 -16.38 -6.08 23.26
C GLN A 166 -17.79 -6.56 22.87
N ASP A 167 -18.05 -6.77 21.59
CA ASP A 167 -19.33 -7.27 21.10
C ASP A 167 -19.63 -8.69 21.60
N MET A 168 -18.62 -9.56 21.66
CA MET A 168 -18.72 -10.89 22.27
C MET A 168 -19.13 -10.80 23.73
N SER A 169 -18.48 -9.92 24.51
CA SER A 169 -18.80 -9.74 25.92
C SER A 169 -20.22 -9.21 26.14
N ARG A 170 -20.66 -8.24 25.33
CA ARG A 170 -22.03 -7.71 25.39
C ARG A 170 -23.05 -8.80 25.04
N LYS A 171 -22.80 -9.58 23.98
CA LYS A 171 -23.68 -10.66 23.55
C LYS A 171 -23.77 -11.78 24.61
N GLN A 172 -22.66 -12.09 25.26
CA GLN A 172 -22.65 -13.06 26.37
C GLN A 172 -23.52 -12.56 27.53
N ALA A 173 -23.42 -11.27 27.91
CA ALA A 173 -24.26 -10.71 28.96
C ALA A 173 -25.77 -10.74 28.61
N ASP A 174 -26.13 -10.50 27.35
CA ASP A 174 -27.52 -10.65 26.87
C ASP A 174 -28.03 -12.10 27.04
N ILE A 175 -27.19 -13.08 26.68
CA ILE A 175 -27.48 -14.51 26.81
C ILE A 175 -27.68 -14.88 28.28
N ASP A 176 -26.74 -14.49 29.16
CA ASP A 176 -26.79 -14.81 30.59
C ASP A 176 -28.03 -14.22 31.27
N SER A 177 -28.39 -12.99 30.89
CA SER A 177 -29.60 -12.31 31.36
C SER A 177 -30.87 -13.03 30.90
N LEU A 178 -30.94 -13.44 29.63
CA LEU A 178 -32.09 -14.16 29.09
C LEU A 178 -32.22 -15.57 29.65
N ASP A 179 -31.09 -16.28 29.84
CA ASP A 179 -31.10 -17.60 30.47
C ASP A 179 -31.58 -17.54 31.91
N SER A 180 -31.17 -16.51 32.66
CA SER A 180 -31.66 -16.27 34.02
C SER A 180 -33.19 -16.08 34.05
N ARG A 181 -33.74 -15.33 33.08
CA ARG A 181 -35.20 -15.13 32.96
C ARG A 181 -35.93 -16.42 32.56
N LEU A 182 -35.40 -17.17 31.60
CA LEU A 182 -35.94 -18.48 31.21
C LEU A 182 -35.92 -19.46 32.39
N SER A 183 -34.84 -19.49 33.15
CA SER A 183 -34.71 -20.32 34.36
C SER A 183 -35.72 -19.95 35.43
N ALA A 184 -35.99 -18.65 35.64
CA ALA A 184 -37.07 -18.22 36.54
C ALA A 184 -38.45 -18.71 36.07
N TYR A 185 -38.72 -18.73 34.76
CA TYR A 185 -39.97 -19.26 34.21
C TYR A 185 -40.08 -20.78 34.38
N ARG A 186 -38.99 -21.52 34.15
CA ARG A 186 -38.91 -22.97 34.38
C ARG A 186 -39.21 -23.32 35.84
N GLN A 187 -38.61 -22.58 36.79
CA GLN A 187 -38.76 -22.84 38.22
C GLN A 187 -40.13 -22.42 38.77
N ARG A 188 -40.64 -21.23 38.38
CA ARG A 188 -41.89 -20.68 38.94
C ARG A 188 -43.15 -21.25 38.31
N TYR A 189 -43.11 -21.53 37.01
CA TYR A 189 -44.29 -21.91 36.23
C TYR A 189 -44.21 -23.32 35.63
N GLY A 190 -43.08 -24.02 35.80
CA GLY A 190 -42.89 -25.37 35.23
C GLY A 190 -42.81 -25.38 33.70
N LEU A 191 -42.55 -24.24 33.06
CA LEU A 191 -42.47 -24.10 31.61
C LEU A 191 -41.09 -24.56 31.12
N LEU A 192 -41.03 -25.74 30.50
CA LEU A 192 -39.80 -26.38 30.02
C LEU A 192 -39.74 -26.35 28.49
N ASP A 193 -40.81 -26.82 27.86
CA ASP A 193 -41.01 -26.83 26.43
C ASP A 193 -42.46 -26.45 26.15
N TYR A 194 -42.69 -25.22 25.72
CA TYR A 194 -44.03 -24.71 25.51
C TYR A 194 -44.83 -25.55 24.52
N GLN A 195 -44.20 -25.98 23.41
CA GLN A 195 -44.91 -26.64 22.33
C GLN A 195 -45.30 -28.07 22.74
N SER A 196 -44.35 -28.85 23.26
CA SER A 196 -44.62 -30.21 23.74
C SER A 196 -45.55 -30.22 24.94
N GLN A 197 -45.40 -29.29 25.89
CA GLN A 197 -46.29 -29.22 27.05
C GLN A 197 -47.71 -28.85 26.67
N THR A 198 -47.89 -27.91 25.73
CA THR A 198 -49.24 -27.51 25.27
C THR A 198 -49.95 -28.67 24.57
N GLU A 199 -49.26 -29.37 23.67
CA GLU A 199 -49.84 -30.51 22.95
C GLU A 199 -50.24 -31.64 23.91
N GLN A 200 -49.30 -32.08 24.77
CA GLN A 200 -49.52 -33.20 25.69
C GLN A 200 -50.60 -32.88 26.74
N LEU A 201 -50.62 -31.66 27.29
CA LEU A 201 -51.65 -31.27 28.26
C LEU A 201 -53.03 -31.11 27.61
N THR A 202 -53.10 -30.63 26.36
CA THR A 202 -54.38 -30.50 25.64
C THR A 202 -54.98 -31.87 25.34
N LEU A 203 -54.16 -32.80 24.84
CA LEU A 203 -54.57 -34.19 24.61
C LEU A 203 -55.01 -34.87 25.92
N GLY A 204 -54.20 -34.76 26.97
CA GLY A 204 -54.52 -35.32 28.28
C GLY A 204 -55.82 -34.76 28.87
N TYR A 205 -56.08 -33.46 28.68
CA TYR A 205 -57.33 -32.82 29.12
C TYR A 205 -58.54 -33.35 28.36
N ALA A 206 -58.45 -33.47 27.04
CA ALA A 206 -59.52 -34.03 26.20
C ALA A 206 -59.82 -35.49 26.57
N GLU A 207 -58.79 -36.33 26.78
CA GLU A 207 -58.94 -37.72 27.20
C GLU A 207 -59.57 -37.84 28.60
N ALA A 208 -59.15 -36.99 29.54
CA ALA A 208 -59.69 -36.97 30.90
C ALA A 208 -61.19 -36.66 30.91
N LEU A 209 -61.63 -35.71 30.07
CA LEU A 209 -63.05 -35.41 29.87
C LEU A 209 -63.80 -36.59 29.25
N ALA A 210 -63.24 -37.22 28.20
CA ALA A 210 -63.87 -38.31 27.49
C ALA A 210 -64.05 -39.58 28.36
N ARG A 211 -63.11 -39.86 29.26
CA ARG A 211 -63.13 -41.04 30.15
C ARG A 211 -63.86 -40.82 31.47
N GLY A 212 -64.43 -39.63 31.71
CA GLY A 212 -65.11 -39.32 32.96
C GLY A 212 -64.17 -39.32 34.17
N ALA A 213 -62.93 -38.82 34.00
CA ALA A 213 -61.97 -38.71 35.09
C ALA A 213 -62.52 -37.84 36.24
N SER A 214 -61.93 -38.00 37.43
CA SER A 214 -62.34 -37.21 38.60
C SER A 214 -62.20 -35.71 38.33
N ARG A 215 -63.11 -34.92 38.89
CA ARG A 215 -63.11 -33.46 38.73
C ARG A 215 -61.77 -32.82 39.12
N ALA A 216 -61.12 -33.33 40.18
CA ALA A 216 -59.81 -32.85 40.61
C ALA A 216 -58.71 -33.03 39.54
N SER A 217 -58.74 -34.13 38.78
CA SER A 217 -57.77 -34.38 37.69
C SER A 217 -57.98 -33.42 36.52
N VAL A 218 -59.25 -33.22 36.14
CA VAL A 218 -59.63 -32.29 35.06
C VAL A 218 -59.27 -30.84 35.45
N ASP A 219 -59.54 -30.44 36.68
CA ASP A 219 -59.23 -29.09 37.19
C ASP A 219 -57.72 -28.83 37.24
N GLU A 220 -56.90 -29.82 37.61
CA GLU A 220 -55.43 -29.69 37.61
C GLU A 220 -54.87 -29.55 36.19
N LEU A 221 -55.36 -30.34 35.23
CA LEU A 221 -54.96 -30.21 33.82
C LEU A 221 -55.36 -28.85 33.24
N LYS A 222 -56.58 -28.39 33.55
CA LYS A 222 -57.06 -27.06 33.15
C LYS A 222 -56.18 -25.95 33.71
N LYS A 223 -55.82 -26.02 35.00
CA LYS A 223 -54.94 -25.04 35.65
C LYS A 223 -53.57 -24.92 34.96
N ARG A 224 -53.00 -26.05 34.52
CA ARG A 224 -51.73 -26.06 33.77
C ARG A 224 -51.88 -25.49 32.37
N LEU A 225 -53.00 -25.77 31.69
CA LEU A 225 -53.33 -25.18 30.40
C LEU A 225 -53.54 -23.66 30.50
N ASP A 226 -54.21 -23.19 31.56
CA ASP A 226 -54.41 -21.76 31.81
C ASP A 226 -53.08 -21.04 32.05
N LEU A 227 -52.16 -21.66 32.81
CA LEU A 227 -50.79 -21.15 32.99
C LEU A 227 -50.01 -21.07 31.67
N LEU A 228 -50.14 -22.08 30.81
CA LEU A 228 -49.55 -22.06 29.47
C LEU A 228 -50.14 -20.94 28.60
N ALA A 229 -51.45 -20.75 28.64
CA ALA A 229 -52.13 -19.68 27.92
C ALA A 229 -51.67 -18.29 28.39
N GLU A 230 -51.48 -18.10 29.70
CA GLU A 230 -51.07 -16.81 30.26
C GLU A 230 -49.58 -16.49 30.05
N ARG A 231 -48.68 -17.47 30.24
CA ARG A 231 -47.23 -17.24 30.31
C ARG A 231 -46.44 -17.86 29.17
N GLY A 232 -46.98 -18.87 28.52
CA GLY A 232 -46.29 -19.66 27.52
C GLY A 232 -45.92 -18.89 26.25
N GLY A 233 -46.72 -17.92 25.83
CA GLY A 233 -46.37 -17.02 24.72
C GLY A 233 -45.08 -16.24 24.97
N THR A 234 -44.95 -15.64 26.17
CA THR A 234 -43.72 -14.91 26.55
C THR A 234 -42.51 -15.83 26.68
N PHE A 235 -42.71 -17.04 27.21
CA PHE A 235 -41.67 -18.06 27.30
C PHE A 235 -41.17 -18.48 25.91
N ARG A 236 -42.09 -18.74 24.97
CA ARG A 236 -41.76 -19.08 23.58
C ARG A 236 -40.97 -17.98 22.90
N GLN A 237 -41.35 -16.72 23.09
CA GLN A 237 -40.61 -15.56 22.55
C GLN A 237 -39.18 -15.49 23.12
N MET A 238 -39.01 -15.71 24.43
CA MET A 238 -37.69 -15.76 25.05
C MET A 238 -36.83 -16.92 24.53
N GLN A 239 -37.42 -18.11 24.32
CA GLN A 239 -36.70 -19.23 23.70
C GLN A 239 -36.25 -18.92 22.28
N ALA A 240 -37.15 -18.36 21.45
CA ALA A 240 -36.81 -17.94 20.09
C ALA A 240 -35.69 -16.90 20.08
N ARG A 241 -35.77 -15.91 20.99
CA ARG A 241 -34.72 -14.90 21.15
C ARG A 241 -33.39 -15.49 21.62
N MET A 242 -33.40 -16.50 22.50
CA MET A 242 -32.19 -17.19 22.93
C MET A 242 -31.47 -17.83 21.75
N THR A 243 -32.22 -18.54 20.89
CA THR A 243 -31.67 -19.14 19.67
C THR A 243 -31.03 -18.08 18.76
N GLU A 244 -31.70 -16.93 18.57
CA GLU A 244 -31.16 -15.82 17.77
C GLU A 244 -29.86 -15.25 18.37
N LEU A 245 -29.82 -15.03 19.69
CA LEU A 245 -28.62 -14.51 20.37
C LEU A 245 -27.44 -15.48 20.26
N LEU A 246 -27.68 -16.79 20.38
CA LEU A 246 -26.64 -17.81 20.22
C LEU A 246 -26.09 -17.82 18.79
N GLN A 247 -26.94 -17.73 17.77
CA GLN A 247 -26.52 -17.63 16.36
C GLN A 247 -25.70 -16.37 16.11
N GLN A 248 -26.12 -15.21 16.65
CA GLN A 248 -25.37 -13.97 16.56
C GLN A 248 -24.00 -14.08 17.23
N ARG A 249 -23.94 -14.69 18.42
CA ARG A 249 -22.67 -14.92 19.14
C ARG A 249 -21.72 -15.81 18.33
N GLU A 250 -22.23 -16.87 17.73
CA GLU A 250 -21.43 -17.77 16.88
C GLU A 250 -20.87 -17.02 15.66
N GLN A 251 -21.67 -16.16 15.02
CA GLN A 251 -21.21 -15.33 13.92
C GLN A 251 -20.09 -14.37 14.33
N ILE A 252 -20.24 -13.69 15.47
CA ILE A 252 -19.18 -12.81 16.03
C ILE A 252 -17.93 -13.64 16.35
N GLY A 253 -18.10 -14.85 16.89
CA GLY A 253 -17.00 -15.79 17.18
C GLY A 253 -16.19 -16.14 15.93
N ARG A 254 -16.85 -16.48 14.82
CA ARG A 254 -16.18 -16.72 13.52
C ARG A 254 -15.38 -15.50 13.05
N GLN A 255 -15.95 -14.30 13.15
CA GLN A 255 -15.27 -13.06 12.76
C GLN A 255 -14.04 -12.80 13.64
N LEU A 256 -14.13 -13.11 14.93
CA LEU A 256 -13.01 -12.98 15.87
C LEU A 256 -11.87 -13.95 15.50
N GLU A 257 -12.19 -15.21 15.17
CA GLU A 257 -11.21 -16.20 14.70
C GLU A 257 -10.54 -15.75 13.39
N GLU A 258 -11.31 -15.21 12.44
CA GLU A 258 -10.77 -14.64 11.20
C GLU A 258 -9.79 -13.50 11.49
N ILE A 259 -10.14 -12.56 12.38
CA ILE A 259 -9.25 -11.44 12.74
C ILE A 259 -7.98 -11.92 13.44
N LEU A 260 -8.09 -12.87 14.36
CA LEU A 260 -6.91 -13.46 15.00
C LEU A 260 -5.98 -14.13 13.98
N SER A 261 -6.56 -14.82 13.00
CA SER A 261 -5.79 -15.37 11.86
C SER A 261 -5.08 -14.25 11.09
N GLN A 262 -5.76 -13.13 10.80
CA GLN A 262 -5.15 -11.98 10.11
C GLN A 262 -3.98 -11.34 10.88
N ILE A 263 -4.08 -11.23 12.20
CA ILE A 263 -3.02 -10.66 13.05
C ILE A 263 -1.79 -11.58 13.11
N ASN A 264 -2.03 -12.89 13.21
CA ASN A 264 -0.97 -13.89 13.40
C ASN A 264 -0.23 -14.28 12.12
N ARG A 265 -0.74 -13.86 10.95
CA ARG A 265 -0.07 -14.08 9.67
C ARG A 265 1.34 -13.48 9.64
N ARG A 266 2.20 -14.16 8.89
CA ARG A 266 3.57 -13.75 8.54
C ARG A 266 3.69 -13.82 7.02
N GLU A 267 3.08 -12.85 6.36
CA GLU A 267 3.02 -12.77 4.91
C GLU A 267 3.99 -11.71 4.38
N ASN A 268 4.46 -11.93 3.16
CA ASN A 268 5.07 -10.88 2.36
C ASN A 268 3.97 -10.13 1.61
N PHE A 269 4.16 -8.83 1.43
CA PHE A 269 3.25 -7.96 0.68
C PHE A 269 3.76 -7.65 -0.74
N SER A 270 4.83 -8.34 -1.13
CA SER A 270 5.41 -8.27 -2.47
C SER A 270 5.95 -9.62 -2.92
N VAL A 271 5.82 -9.89 -4.22
CA VAL A 271 6.44 -11.04 -4.90
C VAL A 271 7.46 -10.54 -5.90
N LEU A 272 8.65 -11.12 -5.87
CA LEU A 272 9.76 -10.76 -6.73
C LEU A 272 9.57 -11.35 -8.13
N VAL A 273 9.62 -10.49 -9.15
CA VAL A 273 9.63 -10.87 -10.57
C VAL A 273 11.06 -10.84 -11.11
N GLU A 274 11.80 -9.79 -10.74
CA GLU A 274 13.19 -9.59 -11.13
C GLU A 274 13.98 -9.17 -9.89
N ALA A 275 14.98 -9.97 -9.52
CA ALA A 275 15.87 -9.71 -8.41
C ALA A 275 16.86 -8.57 -8.74
N PRO A 276 17.24 -7.74 -7.76
CA PRO A 276 18.32 -6.80 -7.96
C PRO A 276 19.65 -7.53 -8.08
N PHE A 277 20.53 -6.96 -8.89
CA PHE A 277 21.89 -7.43 -9.08
C PHE A 277 22.86 -6.25 -9.13
N PRO A 278 24.13 -6.43 -8.73
CA PRO A 278 25.15 -5.42 -8.90
C PRO A 278 25.48 -5.27 -10.40
N ALA A 279 25.40 -4.05 -10.93
CA ALA A 279 25.68 -3.80 -12.34
C ALA A 279 27.18 -3.84 -12.67
N ASP A 280 27.53 -4.52 -13.77
CA ASP A 280 28.91 -4.60 -14.26
C ASP A 280 29.35 -3.33 -15.02
N LYS A 281 28.40 -2.50 -15.43
CA LYS A 281 28.64 -1.28 -16.21
C LYS A 281 27.97 -0.08 -15.57
N LYS A 282 28.68 1.05 -15.54
CA LYS A 282 28.13 2.33 -15.10
C LYS A 282 26.92 2.74 -15.95
N SER A 283 25.90 3.26 -15.29
CA SER A 283 24.69 3.80 -15.90
C SER A 283 24.78 5.31 -16.13
N TYR A 284 25.55 6.02 -15.30
CA TYR A 284 25.78 7.46 -15.42
C TYR A 284 27.27 7.81 -15.25
N PRO A 285 27.80 8.81 -15.97
CA PRO A 285 27.18 9.54 -17.08
C PRO A 285 27.24 8.76 -18.40
N THR A 286 26.23 8.96 -19.25
CA THR A 286 26.17 8.52 -20.65
C THR A 286 27.03 9.43 -21.52
N ARG A 287 28.36 9.21 -21.50
CA ARG A 287 29.37 10.13 -22.07
C ARG A 287 29.08 10.58 -23.50
N TRP A 288 28.67 9.67 -24.38
CA TRP A 288 28.39 10.00 -25.78
C TRP A 288 27.25 11.03 -25.91
N LEU A 289 26.25 10.95 -25.03
CA LEU A 289 25.11 11.86 -25.06
C LEU A 289 25.53 13.26 -24.58
N ILE A 290 26.39 13.34 -23.57
CA ILE A 290 26.98 14.62 -23.13
C ILE A 290 27.78 15.25 -24.27
N VAL A 291 28.67 14.48 -24.90
CA VAL A 291 29.49 14.97 -26.03
C VAL A 291 28.60 15.47 -27.18
N LEU A 292 27.59 14.68 -27.56
CA LEU A 292 26.67 15.06 -28.64
C LEU A 292 25.87 16.32 -28.29
N ALA A 293 25.31 16.41 -27.08
CA ALA A 293 24.52 17.57 -26.65
C ALA A 293 25.37 18.84 -26.55
N SER A 294 26.59 18.73 -26.01
CA SER A 294 27.56 19.84 -25.95
C SER A 294 27.98 20.30 -27.33
N LEU A 295 28.28 19.37 -28.25
CA LEU A 295 28.65 19.68 -29.63
C LEU A 295 27.50 20.40 -30.35
N LEU A 296 26.28 19.85 -30.30
CA LEU A 296 25.11 20.46 -30.95
C LEU A 296 24.81 21.86 -30.40
N SER A 297 24.92 22.03 -29.08
CA SER A 297 24.65 23.32 -28.43
C SER A 297 25.70 24.37 -28.80
N ALA A 298 26.99 23.99 -28.82
CA ALA A 298 28.08 24.89 -29.17
C ALA A 298 28.06 25.27 -30.66
N GLU A 299 27.86 24.30 -31.55
CA GLU A 299 27.75 24.56 -32.99
C GLU A 299 26.53 25.42 -33.31
N PHE A 300 25.38 25.12 -32.70
CA PHE A 300 24.17 25.94 -32.87
C PHE A 300 24.41 27.40 -32.45
N LEU A 301 25.02 27.61 -31.28
CA LEU A 301 25.33 28.94 -30.77
C LEU A 301 26.37 29.66 -31.65
N ALA A 302 27.37 28.94 -32.16
CA ALA A 302 28.35 29.49 -33.08
C ALA A 302 27.71 29.94 -34.40
N VAL A 303 26.80 29.14 -34.97
CA VAL A 303 26.04 29.52 -36.17
C VAL A 303 25.21 30.79 -35.91
N LEU A 304 24.51 30.88 -34.77
CA LEU A 304 23.77 32.09 -34.42
C LEU A 304 24.68 33.33 -34.32
N LEU A 305 25.85 33.20 -33.68
CA LEU A 305 26.80 34.30 -33.57
C LEU A 305 27.35 34.73 -34.94
N ILE A 306 27.68 33.77 -35.81
CA ILE A 306 28.16 34.06 -37.17
C ILE A 306 27.09 34.83 -37.96
N LEU A 307 25.82 34.44 -37.85
CA LEU A 307 24.71 35.14 -38.50
C LEU A 307 24.56 36.59 -38.00
N LEU A 308 24.70 36.81 -36.69
CA LEU A 308 24.66 38.17 -36.11
C LEU A 308 25.84 39.02 -36.59
N MET A 309 27.05 38.47 -36.59
CA MET A 309 28.26 39.18 -37.05
C MET A 309 28.18 39.55 -38.54
N ASP A 310 27.71 38.63 -39.38
CA ASP A 310 27.55 38.88 -40.82
C ASP A 310 26.51 39.98 -41.09
N SER A 311 25.37 39.94 -40.40
CA SER A 311 24.34 40.98 -40.51
C SER A 311 24.84 42.37 -40.08
N SER A 312 25.71 42.45 -39.06
CA SER A 312 26.27 43.72 -38.61
C SER A 312 27.34 44.28 -39.54
N ASN A 313 28.07 43.43 -40.27
CA ASN A 313 29.12 43.88 -41.18
C ASN A 313 28.54 44.42 -42.50
N GLN A 314 27.41 43.90 -42.97
CA GLN A 314 26.74 44.43 -44.17
C GLN A 314 26.00 45.77 -43.95
N VAL A 315 25.63 46.11 -42.70
CA VAL A 315 25.03 47.42 -42.37
C VAL A 315 26.08 48.55 -42.30
N LYS A 316 27.37 48.20 -42.23
CA LYS A 316 28.50 49.15 -42.19
C LYS A 316 29.19 49.35 -43.55
N SER A 317 28.81 48.59 -44.57
CA SER A 317 29.25 48.75 -45.97
C SER A 317 28.18 49.45 -46.78
#